data_AF-A0A399FY24-F1
#
_entry.id   AF-A0A399FY24-F1
#
_cell.length_a   1.000
_cell.length_b   1.000
_cell.length_c   1.000
_cell.angle_alpha   90.00
_cell.angle_beta   90.00
_cell.angle_gamma   90.00
#
_symmetry.space_group_name_H-M   'P 1'
#
loop_
_entity.id
_entity.type
_entity.pdbx_description
1 polymer ?
#
loop_
_entity_poly.entity_id
_entity_poly.type
_entity_poly.pdbx_seq_one_letter_code
_entity_poly.pdbx_strand_id
1 'polypeptide(L)' 'MKPRCPICKKSYQNDNNKYFPFCSSRCRLADLGDWLDGKYRISEPTREEANEKR' A
#
# COMPACT_ATOMS: atom_id res chain seq x y z
N MET A 1 9.33 16.65 0.29
CA MET A 1 8.10 16.43 1.09
C MET A 1 8.37 15.26 2.05
N LYS A 2 8.11 15.38 3.36
CA LYS A 2 8.32 14.25 4.29
C LYS A 2 7.28 13.16 4.00
N PRO A 3 7.69 11.88 3.85
CA PRO A 3 6.73 10.79 3.63
C PRO A 3 5.78 10.66 4.84
N ARG A 4 4.56 10.19 4.60
CA ARG A 4 3.56 9.90 5.64
C ARG A 4 3.14 8.44 5.54
N CYS A 5 2.65 7.87 6.65
CA CYS A 5 2.16 6.50 6.67
C CYS A 5 1.07 6.29 5.59
N PRO A 6 1.21 5.31 4.68
CA PRO A 6 0.25 5.14 3.59
C PRO A 6 -1.13 4.72 4.08
N ILE A 7 -1.20 4.03 5.24
CA ILE A 7 -2.44 3.50 5.83
C ILE A 7 -3.22 4.55 6.61
N CYS A 8 -2.59 5.26 7.55
CA CYS A 8 -3.31 6.18 8.45
C CYS A 8 -2.93 7.66 8.27
N LYS A 9 -2.03 7.98 7.34
CA LYS A 9 -1.54 9.33 7.00
C LYS A 9 -0.87 10.09 8.14
N LYS A 10 -0.63 9.47 9.31
CA LYS A 10 0.15 10.07 10.41
C LYS A 10 1.62 10.25 10.02
N SER A 11 2.27 11.26 10.61
CA SER A 11 3.71 11.45 10.56
C SER A 11 4.44 10.34 11.31
N TYR A 12 5.70 10.11 10.94
CA TYR A 12 6.58 9.24 11.70
C TYR A 12 7.01 9.93 12.99
N GLN A 13 7.12 9.16 14.07
CA GLN A 13 7.54 9.67 15.38
C GLN A 13 9.03 10.05 15.39
N ASN A 14 9.85 9.39 14.57
CA ASN A 14 11.27 9.66 14.39
C ASN A 14 11.75 9.15 13.02
N ASP A 15 12.96 9.52 12.63
CA ASP A 15 13.55 9.13 11.34
C ASP A 15 14.01 7.66 11.32
N ASN A 16 14.25 7.04 12.49
CA ASN A 16 14.69 5.64 12.64
C ASN A 16 13.53 4.66 12.89
N ASN A 17 12.39 4.89 12.25
CA ASN A 17 11.22 4.05 12.44
C ASN A 17 11.41 2.65 11.80
N LYS A 18 11.56 1.60 12.62
CA LYS A 18 11.68 0.21 12.15
C LYS A 18 10.49 -0.33 11.35
N TYR A 19 9.35 0.36 11.39
CA TYR A 19 8.16 -0.02 10.64
C TYR A 19 8.01 0.74 9.33
N PHE A 20 8.95 1.61 8.97
CA PHE A 20 8.92 2.34 7.69
C PHE A 20 8.68 1.36 6.52
N PRO A 21 7.72 1.63 5.60
CA PRO A 21 7.01 2.91 5.36
C PRO A 21 5.74 3.15 6.21
N PHE A 22 5.47 2.35 7.24
CA PHE A 22 4.30 2.48 8.12
C PHE A 22 4.66 3.16 9.44
N CYS A 23 3.72 3.85 10.10
CA CYS A 23 3.99 4.48 11.39
C CYS A 23 4.09 3.50 12.58
N SER A 24 3.61 2.26 12.43
CA SER A 24 3.61 1.24 13.50
C SER A 24 3.36 -0.17 12.95
N SER A 25 3.59 -1.19 13.80
CA SER A 25 3.24 -2.59 13.52
C SER A 25 1.78 -2.76 13.13
N ARG A 26 0.87 -2.03 13.78
CA ARG A 26 -0.58 -2.06 13.48
C ARG A 26 -0.87 -1.68 12.04
N CYS A 27 -0.23 -0.61 11.53
CA CYS A 27 -0.43 -0.18 10.15
C CYS A 27 0.21 -1.15 9.15
N ARG A 28 1.36 -1.75 9.49
CA ARG A 28 1.97 -2.81 8.66
C ARG A 28 1.04 -4.02 8.51
N LEU A 29 0.42 -4.46 9.60
CA LEU A 29 -0.52 -5.59 9.57
C LEU A 29 -1.83 -5.25 8.86
N ALA A 30 -2.32 -4.01 9.00
CA ALA A 30 -3.51 -3.56 8.29
C ALA A 30 -3.30 -3.55 6.78
N ASP A 31 -2.15 -3.05 6.30
CA ASP A 31 -1.78 -3.10 4.88
C ASP A 31 -1.75 -4.54 4.37
N LEU A 32 -1.11 -5.45 5.11
CA LEU A 32 -1.11 -6.88 4.77
C LEU A 32 -2.55 -7.45 4.72
N GLY A 33 -3.42 -7.06 5.64
CA GLY A 33 -4.83 -7.44 5.61
C GLY A 33 -5.52 -6.97 4.32
N ASP A 34 -5.33 -5.71 3.94
CA ASP A 34 -5.89 -5.16 2.70
C ASP A 34 -5.35 -5.87 1.44
N TRP A 35 -4.10 -6.35 1.46
CA TRP A 35 -3.54 -7.19 0.41
C TRP A 35 -4.23 -8.55 0.33
N LEU A 36 -4.38 -9.24 1.46
CA LEU A 36 -5.02 -10.55 1.53
C LEU A 36 -6.50 -10.50 1.18
N ASP A 37 -7.19 -9.43 1.62
CA ASP A 37 -8.58 -9.13 1.25
C ASP A 37 -8.72 -8.73 -0.22
N GLY A 38 -7.60 -8.44 -0.90
CA GLY A 38 -7.61 -8.08 -2.30
C GLY A 38 -8.17 -6.69 -2.59
N LYS A 39 -8.02 -5.74 -1.65
CA LYS A 39 -8.50 -4.37 -1.85
C LYS A 39 -7.65 -3.58 -2.84
N TYR A 40 -6.39 -3.97 -3.02
CA TYR A 40 -5.53 -3.40 -4.05
C TYR A 40 -5.82 -4.09 -5.38
N ARG A 41 -6.38 -3.31 -6.32
CA ARG A 41 -6.74 -3.74 -7.67
C ARG A 41 -6.31 -2.68 -8.68
N ILE A 42 -5.81 -3.13 -9.81
CA ILE A 42 -5.55 -2.30 -10.98
C ILE A 42 -6.76 -2.50 -11.90
N SER A 43 -7.45 -1.41 -12.22
CA SER A 43 -8.67 -1.44 -13.03
C SER A 43 -8.40 -1.56 -14.53
N GLU A 44 -7.15 -1.39 -14.96
CA GLU A 44 -6.78 -1.51 -16.36
C GLU A 44 -6.71 -2.98 -16.78
N PRO A 45 -7.19 -3.31 -17.99
CA PRO A 45 -7.03 -4.66 -18.53
C PRO A 45 -5.55 -4.98 -18.64
N THR A 46 -5.22 -6.24 -18.38
CA THR A 46 -3.89 -6.75 -18.65
C THR A 46 -3.56 -6.60 -20.13
N ARG A 47 -2.26 -6.54 -20.44
CA ARG A 47 -1.80 -6.39 -21.83
C ARG A 47 -2.29 -7.53 -22.72
N GLU A 48 -2.45 -8.73 -22.16
CA GLU A 48 -3.05 -9.88 -22.84
C GLU A 48 -4.53 -9.65 -23.14
N GLU A 49 -5.34 -9.23 -22.15
CA GLU A 49 -6.76 -8.90 -22.33
C GLU A 49 -6.98 -7.76 -23.33
N ALA A 50 -6.08 -6.79 -23.39
CA ALA A 50 -6.14 -5.69 -24.35
C ALA A 50 -5.80 -6.13 -25.79
N ASN A 51 -4.92 -7.13 -25.95
CA ASN A 51 -4.49 -7.63 -27.27
C ASN A 51 -5.52 -8.60 -27.88
N GLU A 52 -6.29 -9.31 -27.06
CA GLU A 52 -7.35 -10.22 -27.53
C GLU A 52 -8.62 -9.49 -27.97
N LYS A 53 -8.77 -8.22 -27.60
CA LYS A 53 -9.87 -7.34 -28.04
C LYS A 53 -9.54 -6.50 -29.28
N ARG A 54 -8.40 -6.76 -29.94
CA ARG A 54 -7.91 -6.01 -31.10
C ARG A 54 -8.23 -6.69 -32.42
#